data_AF-A0A9W6TR76-F1
#
_entry.id   AF-A0A9W6TR76-F1
#
_cell.length_a   1.000
_cell.length_b   1.000
_cell.length_c   1.000
_cell.angle_alpha   90.00
_cell.angle_beta   90.00
_cell.angle_gamma   90.00
#
_symmetry.space_group_name_H-M   'P 1'
#
loop_
_entity.id
_entity.type
_entity.pdbx_description
1 polymer ?
#
loop_
_entity_poly.entity_id
_entity_poly.type
_entity_poly.pdbx_seq_one_letter_code
_entity_poly.pdbx_strand_id
1 'polypeptide(L)'
;MFQVKGVQAIKKHAFFKGIDWHLLEQKKIQPPILPNVMSNTDTTYFSEEFTTQAVGRRSRIDSSNASGDSKKLFARFSWVADDAPSFADIVRAGAQEDVDSNAALENGVAKVSLDDNAP
;
A
#
# COMPACT_ATOMS: atom_id res chain seq x y z
N MET A 1 35.93 16.50 17.52
CA MET A 1 34.60 16.85 16.98
C MET A 1 34.10 15.65 16.18
N PHE A 2 33.17 14.86 16.71
CA PHE A 2 32.64 13.71 15.98
C PHE A 2 31.68 14.21 14.91
N GLN A 3 32.12 14.18 13.66
CA GLN A 3 31.30 14.57 12.53
C GLN A 3 30.24 13.47 12.34
N VAL A 4 29.08 13.60 12.98
CA VAL A 4 27.94 12.72 12.75
C VAL A 4 27.36 13.11 11.40
N LYS A 5 27.85 12.52 10.30
CA LYS A 5 27.36 12.78 8.92
C LYS A 5 25.97 12.18 8.67
N GLY A 6 25.15 12.02 9.71
CA GLY A 6 23.82 11.42 9.69
C GLY A 6 23.76 10.11 8.89
N VAL A 7 22.75 9.99 8.03
CA VAL A 7 22.54 8.84 7.15
C VAL A 7 23.74 8.60 6.21
N GLN A 8 24.49 9.64 5.82
CA GLN A 8 25.64 9.48 4.93
C GLN A 8 26.81 8.75 5.61
N ALA A 9 26.93 8.82 6.94
CA ALA A 9 27.90 8.01 7.67
C ALA A 9 27.52 6.51 7.61
N ILE A 10 26.22 6.21 7.75
CA ILE A 10 25.70 4.84 7.70
C ILE A 10 25.89 4.25 6.31
N LYS A 11 25.51 5.00 5.25
CA LYS A 11 25.67 4.56 3.85
C LYS A 11 27.12 4.23 3.46
N LYS A 12 28.11 4.85 4.12
CA LYS A 12 29.54 4.67 3.87
C LYS A 12 30.20 3.60 4.76
N HIS A 13 29.47 3.00 5.69
CA HIS A 13 30.01 1.98 6.58
C HIS A 13 30.42 0.71 5.81
N ALA A 14 31.50 0.04 6.24
CA ALA A 14 32.07 -1.12 5.55
C ALA A 14 31.07 -2.28 5.37
N PHE A 15 30.13 -2.43 6.30
CA PHE A 15 29.04 -3.40 6.22
C PHE A 15 28.20 -3.25 4.93
N PHE A 16 28.01 -2.02 4.43
CA PHE A 16 27.18 -1.74 3.24
C PHE A 16 27.99 -1.52 1.96
N LYS A 17 29.29 -1.87 1.94
CA LYS A 17 30.18 -1.60 0.80
C LYS A 17 29.69 -2.18 -0.54
N GLY A 18 28.92 -3.26 -0.51
CA GLY A 18 28.36 -3.90 -1.70
C GLY A 18 27.01 -3.34 -2.18
N ILE A 19 26.44 -2.34 -1.50
CA ILE A 19 25.12 -1.79 -1.84
C ILE A 19 25.28 -0.55 -2.71
N ASP A 20 24.73 -0.62 -3.91
CA ASP A 20 24.43 0.58 -4.69
C ASP A 20 23.11 1.19 -4.19
N TRP A 21 23.20 2.30 -3.45
CA TRP A 21 22.04 2.96 -2.87
C TRP A 21 21.08 3.57 -3.91
N HIS A 22 21.57 3.92 -5.11
CA HIS A 22 20.74 4.48 -6.17
C HIS A 22 19.91 3.40 -6.85
N LEU A 23 20.51 2.24 -7.12
CA LEU A 23 19.79 1.08 -7.65
C LEU A 23 18.80 0.50 -6.64
N LEU A 24 19.17 0.51 -5.34
CA LEU A 24 18.27 0.08 -4.27
C LEU A 24 17.01 0.96 -4.18
N GLU A 25 17.17 2.28 -4.23
CA GLU A 25 16.06 3.25 -4.20
C GLU A 25 15.13 3.07 -5.40
N GLN A 26 15.69 2.79 -6.58
CA GLN A 26 14.94 2.49 -7.80
C GLN A 26 14.35 1.07 -7.83
N LYS A 27 14.46 0.29 -6.75
CA LYS A 27 14.01 -1.11 -6.66
C LYS A 27 14.61 -2.02 -7.74
N LYS A 28 15.80 -1.69 -8.25
CA LYS A 28 16.51 -2.46 -9.31
C LYS A 28 17.39 -3.58 -8.78
N ILE A 29 17.61 -3.63 -7.47
CA ILE A 29 18.31 -4.73 -6.80
C ILE A 29 17.27 -5.77 -6.38
N GLN A 30 17.42 -7.01 -6.86
CA GLN A 30 16.53 -8.10 -6.48
C GLN A 30 16.63 -8.35 -4.96
N PRO A 31 15.50 -8.38 -4.23
CA PRO A 31 15.54 -8.72 -2.81
C PRO A 31 15.98 -10.19 -2.63
N PRO A 32 16.72 -10.51 -1.56
CA PRO A 32 17.21 -11.87 -1.32
C PRO A 32 16.09 -12.87 -0.99
N ILE A 33 14.94 -12.38 -0.51
CA ILE A 33 13.77 -13.19 -0.19
C ILE A 33 12.62 -12.64 -1.02
N LEU A 34 12.08 -13.49 -1.89
CA LEU A 34 10.90 -13.22 -2.68
C LEU A 34 9.73 -13.99 -2.04
N PRO A 35 8.74 -13.30 -1.42
CA PRO A 35 7.57 -13.99 -0.90
C PRO A 35 6.78 -14.61 -2.06
N ASN A 36 6.28 -15.82 -1.86
CA ASN A 36 5.42 -16.51 -2.81
C ASN A 36 3.97 -16.07 -2.57
N VAL A 37 3.45 -15.20 -3.43
CA VAL A 37 2.08 -14.68 -3.35
C VAL A 37 1.25 -15.36 -4.43
N MET A 38 0.21 -16.08 -4.04
CA MET A 38 -0.56 -16.94 -4.94
C MET A 38 -1.70 -16.22 -5.66
N SER A 39 -2.22 -15.13 -5.07
CA SER A 39 -3.36 -14.38 -5.62
C SER A 39 -3.41 -12.95 -5.07
N ASN A 40 -4.23 -12.07 -5.68
CA ASN A 40 -4.36 -10.69 -5.23
C ASN A 40 -5.09 -10.53 -3.88
N THR A 41 -5.68 -11.61 -3.36
CA THR A 41 -6.34 -11.67 -2.06
C THR A 41 -5.61 -12.60 -1.09
N ASP A 42 -4.38 -13.00 -1.42
CA ASP A 42 -3.59 -13.89 -0.59
C ASP A 42 -3.14 -13.17 0.70
N THR A 43 -3.48 -13.76 1.84
CA THR A 43 -3.16 -13.23 3.17
C THR A 43 -2.16 -14.09 3.94
N THR A 44 -1.41 -14.98 3.28
CA THR A 44 -0.50 -15.96 3.93
C THR A 44 0.57 -15.32 4.82
N TYR A 45 1.02 -14.11 4.49
CA TYR A 45 2.02 -13.37 5.27
C TYR A 45 1.42 -12.46 6.36
N PHE A 46 0.11 -12.55 6.60
CA PHE A 46 -0.60 -11.88 7.69
C PHE A 46 -0.98 -12.89 8.78
N SER A 47 -1.09 -12.44 10.03
CA SER A 47 -1.50 -13.32 11.14
C SER A 47 -2.96 -13.78 10.98
N GLU A 48 -3.18 -15.09 11.18
CA GLU A 48 -4.52 -15.70 11.18
C GLU A 48 -5.45 -15.09 12.24
N GLU A 49 -4.89 -14.58 13.33
CA GLU A 49 -5.67 -13.89 14.38
C GLU A 49 -6.52 -12.74 13.81
N PHE A 50 -6.05 -12.08 12.75
CA PHE A 50 -6.74 -10.93 12.13
C PHE A 50 -7.48 -11.32 10.85
N THR A 51 -6.90 -12.16 10.01
CA THR A 51 -7.50 -12.51 8.70
C THR A 51 -8.76 -13.38 8.84
N THR A 52 -8.90 -14.09 9.96
CA THR A 52 -10.11 -14.87 10.28
C THR A 52 -11.23 -14.05 10.92
N GLN A 53 -10.96 -12.80 11.31
CA GLN A 53 -11.98 -11.95 11.92
C GLN A 53 -13.02 -11.54 10.89
N ALA A 54 -14.28 -11.45 11.35
CA ALA A 54 -15.37 -11.01 10.49
C ALA A 54 -15.11 -9.59 9.96
N VAL A 55 -14.97 -9.48 8.63
CA VAL A 55 -14.78 -8.22 7.92
C VAL A 55 -16.10 -7.47 7.91
N GLY A 56 -16.40 -6.76 8.99
CA GLY A 56 -17.69 -6.11 9.11
C GLY A 56 -18.12 -5.93 10.54
N ARG A 57 -17.40 -5.12 11.30
CA ARG A 57 -18.03 -4.24 12.28
C ARG A 57 -17.22 -2.96 12.34
N ARG A 58 -17.83 -1.87 11.86
CA ARG A 58 -17.51 -0.53 12.38
C ARG A 58 -17.47 -0.71 13.90
N SER A 59 -16.35 -0.41 14.54
CA SER A 59 -16.32 -0.32 15.99
C SER A 59 -17.54 0.50 16.39
N ARG A 60 -18.46 -0.10 17.16
CA ARG A 60 -19.70 0.56 17.56
C ARG A 60 -19.31 1.58 18.63
N ILE A 61 -18.67 2.65 18.19
CA ILE A 61 -18.32 3.78 19.04
C ILE A 61 -19.64 4.48 19.30
N ASP A 62 -20.13 4.36 20.53
CA ASP A 62 -21.25 5.16 20.97
C ASP A 62 -20.78 6.62 21.02
N SER A 63 -21.29 7.42 20.09
CA SER A 63 -20.99 8.85 19.99
C SER A 63 -21.53 9.65 21.19
N SER A 64 -22.27 9.01 22.10
CA SER A 64 -22.81 9.63 23.33
C SER A 64 -21.72 10.21 24.24
N ASN A 65 -20.48 9.70 24.19
CA ASN A 65 -19.35 10.17 25.00
C ASN A 65 -18.40 11.13 24.25
N ALA A 66 -18.65 11.43 22.98
CA ALA A 66 -17.81 12.34 22.21
C ALA A 66 -18.15 13.79 22.59
N SER A 67 -17.37 14.38 23.50
CA SER A 67 -17.48 15.79 23.84
C SER A 67 -16.92 16.65 22.68
N GLY A 68 -17.74 17.58 22.17
CA GLY A 68 -17.35 18.54 21.14
C GLY A 68 -17.89 18.25 19.74
N ASP A 69 -17.70 19.21 18.83
CA ASP A 69 -18.14 19.13 17.44
C ASP A 69 -17.18 18.25 16.64
N SER A 70 -17.40 16.94 16.67
CA SER A 70 -16.55 15.94 16.00
C SER A 70 -16.35 16.22 14.51
N LYS A 71 -17.33 16.85 13.85
CA LYS A 71 -17.23 17.26 12.44
C LYS A 71 -16.15 18.31 12.21
N LYS A 72 -15.87 19.16 13.20
CA LYS A 72 -14.77 20.14 13.14
C LYS A 72 -13.42 19.50 13.45
N LEU A 73 -13.37 18.55 14.39
CA LEU A 73 -12.13 17.85 14.74
C LEU A 73 -11.52 17.12 13.54
N PHE A 74 -12.35 16.58 12.64
CA PHE A 74 -11.92 15.81 11.49
C PHE A 74 -12.13 16.51 10.14
N ALA A 75 -12.45 17.82 10.12
CA ALA A 75 -12.79 18.56 8.90
C ALA A 75 -11.68 18.56 7.82
N ARG A 76 -10.43 18.26 8.19
CA ARG A 76 -9.27 18.20 7.29
C ARG A 76 -8.56 16.85 7.30
N PHE A 77 -9.28 15.79 7.68
CA PHE A 77 -8.72 14.44 7.78
C PHE A 77 -8.60 13.76 6.41
N SER A 78 -9.56 13.98 5.52
CA SER A 78 -9.56 13.41 4.18
C SER A 78 -8.42 14.00 3.34
N TRP A 79 -7.64 13.12 2.71
CA TRP A 79 -6.55 13.46 1.81
C TRP A 79 -6.56 12.52 0.60
N VAL A 80 -6.18 13.04 -0.56
CA VAL A 80 -6.00 12.31 -1.81
C VAL A 80 -4.61 12.67 -2.32
N ALA A 81 -3.84 11.68 -2.76
CA ALA A 81 -2.53 11.95 -3.34
C ALA A 81 -2.66 12.78 -4.62
N ASP A 82 -1.75 13.73 -4.83
CA ASP A 82 -1.79 14.61 -6.00
C ASP A 82 -1.64 13.82 -7.31
N ASP A 83 -0.98 12.67 -7.25
CA ASP A 83 -0.76 11.72 -8.34
C ASP A 83 -1.78 10.57 -8.37
N ALA A 84 -2.82 10.61 -7.53
CA ALA A 84 -3.86 9.58 -7.53
C ALA A 84 -4.59 9.59 -8.88
N PRO A 85 -4.72 8.43 -9.55
CA PRO A 85 -5.45 8.35 -10.81
C PRO A 85 -6.91 8.76 -10.60
N SER A 86 -7.44 9.57 -11.51
CA SER A 86 -8.85 9.93 -11.48
C SER A 86 -9.69 8.68 -11.72
N PHE A 87 -10.91 8.65 -11.19
CA PHE A 87 -11.88 7.60 -11.52
C PHE A 87 -12.04 7.41 -13.03
N ALA A 88 -11.98 8.50 -13.81
CA ALA A 88 -12.04 8.44 -15.28
C ALA A 88 -10.82 7.72 -15.89
N ASP A 89 -9.64 7.86 -15.29
CA ASP A 89 -8.41 7.19 -15.74
C ASP A 89 -8.46 5.70 -15.40
N ILE A 90 -8.98 5.35 -14.22
CA ILE A 90 -9.19 3.95 -13.82
C ILE A 90 -10.16 3.25 -14.78
N VAL A 91 -11.27 3.88 -15.14
CA VAL A 91 -12.26 3.33 -16.09
C VAL A 91 -11.67 3.19 -17.49
N ARG A 92 -10.87 4.17 -17.94
CA ARG A 92 -10.21 4.12 -19.25
C ARG A 92 -9.13 3.05 -19.33
N ALA A 93 -8.34 2.88 -18.27
CA ALA A 93 -7.34 1.81 -18.15
C ALA A 93 -7.99 0.41 -18.15
N GLY A 94 -9.17 0.28 -17.55
CA GLY A 94 -9.95 -0.97 -17.59
C GLY A 94 -10.49 -1.36 -18.97
N ALA A 95 -10.49 -0.45 -19.95
CA ALA A 95 -11.00 -0.66 -21.31
C ALA A 95 -9.90 -0.91 -22.38
N GLN A 96 -8.61 -0.82 -22.02
CA GLN A 96 -7.49 -1.18 -22.90
C GLN A 96 -6.80 -2.46 -22.38
N GLU A 97 -7.49 -3.59 -22.46
CA GLU A 97 -6.84 -4.91 -22.45
C GLU A 97 -6.92 -5.48 -23.86
N ASP A 98 -6.07 -5.00 -24.77
CA ASP A 98 -5.69 -5.70 -25.99
C ASP A 98 -4.34 -5.13 -26.46
N VAL A 99 -3.33 -6.00 -26.56
CA VAL A 99 -1.98 -5.78 -27.13
C VAL A 99 -0.92 -5.17 -26.18
N ASP A 100 -0.37 -6.00 -25.28
CA ASP A 100 1.08 -6.32 -25.24
C ASP A 100 1.43 -7.11 -23.97
N SER A 101 1.59 -8.42 -24.15
CA SER A 101 2.05 -9.37 -23.14
C SER A 101 3.54 -9.17 -22.83
N ASN A 102 3.90 -8.27 -21.90
CA ASN A 102 5.15 -8.33 -21.11
C ASN A 102 5.31 -7.24 -20.01
N ALA A 103 4.24 -6.80 -19.36
CA ALA A 103 4.33 -5.90 -18.21
C ALA A 103 3.29 -6.20 -17.12
N ALA A 104 3.07 -7.47 -16.79
CA ALA A 104 2.18 -7.87 -15.72
C ALA A 104 2.99 -8.18 -14.46
N LEU A 105 3.43 -7.14 -13.73
CA LEU A 105 3.91 -7.22 -12.33
C LEU A 105 4.19 -5.79 -11.81
N GLU A 106 3.21 -4.88 -11.81
CA GLU A 106 3.43 -3.60 -11.08
C GLU A 106 2.24 -3.07 -10.26
N ASN A 107 0.99 -3.36 -10.59
CA ASN A 107 -0.13 -2.76 -9.85
C ASN A 107 -1.11 -3.82 -9.35
N GLY A 108 -0.88 -4.30 -8.13
CA GLY A 108 -1.70 -5.29 -7.40
C GLY A 108 -3.05 -4.76 -6.91
N VAL A 109 -3.74 -3.93 -7.70
CA VAL A 109 -5.09 -3.49 -7.42
C VAL A 109 -6.05 -4.37 -8.23
N ALA A 110 -6.42 -5.53 -7.68
CA ALA A 110 -7.49 -6.33 -8.27
C ALA A 110 -8.77 -5.50 -8.38
N LYS A 111 -9.37 -5.56 -9.57
CA LYS A 111 -10.73 -5.09 -9.87
C LYS A 111 -11.70 -5.80 -8.89
N VAL A 112 -12.10 -5.13 -7.81
CA VAL A 112 -13.20 -5.60 -6.93
C VAL A 112 -14.52 -5.23 -7.62
N SER A 113 -15.18 -6.21 -8.24
CA SER A 113 -16.60 -6.08 -8.60
C SER A 113 -17.44 -6.50 -7.41
N LEU A 114 -18.29 -5.59 -6.92
CA LEU A 114 -19.33 -5.90 -5.95
C LEU A 114 -20.56 -6.33 -6.74
N ASP A 115 -20.84 -7.64 -6.77
CA ASP A 115 -22.11 -8.14 -7.25
C ASP A 115 -23.16 -7.92 -6.16
N ASP A 116 -23.99 -6.90 -6.32
CA ASP A 116 -25.18 -6.64 -5.49
C ASP A 116 -26.23 -7.73 -5.76
N ASN A 117 -26.05 -8.91 -5.16
CA ASN A 117 -27.10 -9.91 -5.04
C ASN A 117 -27.21 -10.36 -3.59
N ALA A 118 -28.01 -9.62 -2.82
CA ALA A 118 -28.47 -10.06 -1.51
C ALA A 118 -29.83 -10.77 -1.67
N PRO A 119 -30.05 -11.94 -1.03
CA PRO A 119 -31.39 -12.46 -0.79
C PRO A 119 -32.14 -11.65 0.28
#